data_AF-U4U5P3-F1
#
_entry.id   AF-U4U5P3-F1
#
_cell.length_a   1.000
_cell.length_b   1.000
_cell.length_c   1.000
_cell.angle_alpha   90.00
_cell.angle_beta   90.00
_cell.angle_gamma   90.00
#
_symmetry.space_group_name_H-M   'P 1'
#
loop_
_entity.id
_entity.type
_entity.pdbx_description
1 polymer ?
#
loop_
_entity_poly.entity_id
_entity_poly.type
_entity_poly.pdbx_seq_one_letter_code
_entity_poly.pdbx_strand_id
1 'polypeptide(L)'
;MRGSSAAPRKGRPATRDALLTALDLLFSALVVCPCVVAYWRSVWTLMDLYVAPARPVLSAALSCGLGLVGHVLFIGAQRALADRFTPGGGRLRFYAVSRLYTVCYAFVCVNGWRGPWDLLTVQTQRDAGSLMVTSAVGLVALVAMRALRNVASPPCVIV
;
A
#
# COMPACT_ATOMS: atom_id res chain seq x y z
N MET A 1 1.97 -3.85 19.31
CA MET A 1 0.65 -3.87 18.64
C MET A 1 0.33 -5.32 18.33
N ARG A 2 -0.44 -5.98 19.21
CA ARG A 2 -0.89 -7.36 19.02
C ARG A 2 -2.04 -7.31 18.03
N GLY A 3 -1.93 -8.07 16.94
CA GLY A 3 -3.04 -8.34 16.04
C GLY A 3 -4.21 -8.85 16.88
N SER A 4 -5.36 -8.23 16.67
CA SER A 4 -6.64 -8.73 17.17
C SER A 4 -6.95 -10.02 16.41
N SER A 5 -6.28 -11.10 16.79
CA SER A 5 -6.76 -12.45 16.50
C SER A 5 -8.20 -12.50 17.01
N ALA A 6 -9.11 -12.86 16.11
CA ALA A 6 -10.52 -13.00 16.41
C ALA A 6 -10.70 -14.13 17.42
N ALA A 7 -10.55 -13.83 18.71
CA ALA A 7 -10.98 -14.71 19.76
C ALA A 7 -12.48 -14.97 19.52
N PRO A 8 -12.94 -16.23 19.47
CA PRO A 8 -14.35 -16.52 19.29
C PRO A 8 -15.13 -15.78 20.37
N ARG A 9 -16.03 -14.87 19.95
CA ARG A 9 -16.89 -14.14 20.87
C ARG A 9 -17.77 -15.17 21.56
N LYS A 10 -17.48 -15.40 22.85
CA LYS A 10 -18.18 -16.34 23.74
C LYS A 10 -19.70 -16.13 23.58
N GLY A 11 -20.39 -17.05 22.90
CA GLY A 11 -21.86 -17.04 22.73
C GLY A 11 -22.44 -17.01 21.31
N ARG A 12 -21.64 -17.02 20.23
CA ARG A 12 -22.17 -17.11 18.84
C ARG A 12 -22.00 -18.52 18.26
N PRO A 13 -22.97 -19.04 17.47
CA PRO A 13 -22.84 -20.34 16.82
C PRO A 13 -21.69 -20.31 15.80
N ALA A 14 -20.79 -21.29 15.85
CA ALA A 14 -19.58 -21.37 15.03
C ALA A 14 -19.84 -21.26 13.51
N THR A 15 -21.00 -21.75 13.06
CA THR A 15 -21.45 -21.66 11.65
C THR A 15 -21.73 -20.23 11.20
N ARG A 16 -22.27 -19.38 12.07
CA ARG A 16 -22.53 -17.96 11.76
C ARG A 16 -21.22 -17.19 11.63
N ASP A 17 -20.27 -17.43 12.52
CA ASP A 17 -18.99 -16.74 12.48
C ASP A 17 -18.15 -17.19 11.26
N ALA A 18 -18.20 -18.49 10.92
CA ALA A 18 -17.61 -19.01 9.68
C ALA A 18 -18.24 -18.39 8.41
N LEU A 19 -19.57 -18.27 8.38
CA LEU A 19 -20.28 -17.63 7.26
C LEU A 19 -19.90 -16.15 7.11
N LEU A 20 -19.86 -15.39 8.21
CA LEU A 20 -19.45 -13.97 8.17
C LEU A 20 -18.02 -13.84 7.66
N THR A 21 -17.12 -14.73 8.08
CA THR A 21 -15.73 -14.74 7.61
C THR A 21 -15.66 -15.05 6.11
N ALA A 22 -16.42 -16.04 5.63
CA ALA A 22 -16.47 -16.37 4.21
C ALA A 22 -17.03 -15.22 3.36
N LEU A 23 -18.05 -14.51 3.85
CA LEU A 23 -18.61 -13.33 3.18
C LEU A 23 -17.63 -12.16 3.16
N ASP A 24 -16.93 -11.89 4.27
CA ASP A 24 -15.90 -10.84 4.34
C ASP A 24 -14.74 -11.14 3.38
N LEU A 25 -14.33 -12.40 3.28
CA LEU A 25 -13.32 -12.85 2.31
C LEU A 25 -13.78 -12.67 0.87
N LEU A 26 -15.02 -13.10 0.56
CA LEU A 26 -15.58 -12.98 -0.77
C LEU A 26 -15.71 -11.51 -1.20
N PHE A 27 -16.22 -10.66 -0.30
CA PHE A 27 -16.34 -9.23 -0.55
C PHE A 27 -14.97 -8.57 -0.74
N SER A 28 -14.00 -8.90 0.11
CA SER A 28 -12.64 -8.36 0.01
C SER A 28 -11.94 -8.79 -1.28
N ALA A 29 -12.10 -10.05 -1.67
CA ALA A 29 -11.46 -10.60 -2.86
C ALA A 29 -12.13 -10.13 -4.17
N LEU A 30 -13.46 -10.08 -4.23
CA LEU A 30 -14.20 -9.79 -5.46
C LEU A 30 -14.48 -8.31 -5.68
N VAL A 31 -14.51 -7.50 -4.62
CA VAL A 31 -14.85 -6.08 -4.71
C VAL A 31 -13.65 -5.22 -4.33
N VAL A 32 -13.15 -5.37 -3.10
CA VAL A 32 -12.11 -4.47 -2.58
C VAL A 32 -10.80 -4.60 -3.36
N CYS A 33 -10.33 -5.83 -3.59
CA CYS A 33 -9.07 -6.07 -4.28
C CYS A 33 -9.07 -5.51 -5.72
N PRO A 34 -10.06 -5.81 -6.58
CA PRO A 34 -10.15 -5.20 -7.92
C PRO A 34 -10.22 -3.68 -7.88
N CYS A 35 -10.97 -3.09 -6.95
CA CYS A 35 -11.03 -1.63 -6.81
C CYS A 35 -9.67 -1.02 -6.44
N VAL A 36 -8.91 -1.66 -5.54
CA VAL A 36 -7.56 -1.21 -5.17
C VAL A 36 -6.62 -1.33 -6.37
N VAL A 37 -6.61 -2.46 -7.08
CA VAL A 37 -5.78 -2.67 -8.27
C VAL A 37 -6.12 -1.65 -9.35
N ALA A 38 -7.40 -1.41 -9.60
CA ALA A 38 -7.88 -0.43 -10.57
C ALA A 38 -7.38 0.98 -10.21
N TYR A 39 -7.60 1.44 -8.98
CA TYR A 39 -7.09 2.74 -8.52
C TYR A 39 -5.59 2.86 -8.73
N TRP A 40 -4.84 1.84 -8.30
CA TRP A 40 -3.39 1.85 -8.34
C TRP A 40 -2.87 1.92 -9.78
N ARG A 41 -3.43 1.10 -10.67
CA ARG A 41 -3.08 1.09 -12.09
C ARG A 41 -3.51 2.38 -12.79
N SER A 42 -4.66 2.96 -12.44
CA SER A 42 -5.11 4.25 -13.00
C SER A 42 -4.18 5.39 -12.61
N VAL A 43 -3.82 5.53 -11.34
CA VAL A 43 -2.88 6.58 -10.90
C VAL A 43 -1.52 6.39 -11.57
N TRP A 44 -1.01 5.17 -11.64
CA TRP A 44 0.25 4.89 -12.33
C TRP A 44 0.18 5.33 -13.81
N THR A 45 -0.88 4.95 -14.52
CA THR A 45 -1.08 5.31 -15.93
C THR A 45 -1.20 6.83 -16.11
N LEU A 46 -1.92 7.52 -15.23
CA LEU A 46 -1.99 8.98 -15.25
C LEU A 46 -0.60 9.59 -15.09
N MET A 47 0.21 9.07 -14.18
CA MET A 47 1.58 9.55 -14.00
C MET A 47 2.47 9.26 -15.21
N ASP A 48 2.24 8.16 -15.94
CA ASP A 48 2.93 7.88 -17.21
C ASP A 48 2.58 8.92 -18.28
N LEU A 49 1.33 9.38 -18.31
CA LEU A 49 0.86 10.37 -19.28
C LEU A 49 1.28 11.81 -18.94
N TYR A 50 1.25 12.17 -17.67
CA TYR A 50 1.38 13.58 -17.24
C TYR A 50 2.76 13.93 -16.67
N VAL A 51 3.51 12.98 -16.12
CA VAL A 51 4.78 13.30 -15.44
C VAL A 51 5.95 12.98 -16.35
N ALA A 52 6.56 14.03 -16.91
CA ALA A 52 7.75 13.98 -17.74
C ALA A 52 7.75 12.80 -18.76
N PRO A 53 6.70 12.66 -19.60
CA PRO A 53 6.52 11.48 -20.46
C PRO A 53 7.69 11.26 -21.45
N ALA A 54 8.34 12.34 -21.88
CA ALA A 54 9.49 12.28 -22.79
C ALA A 54 10.83 11.98 -22.07
N ARG A 55 10.87 11.94 -20.74
CA ARG A 55 12.10 11.80 -19.94
C ARG A 55 11.89 10.74 -18.84
N PRO A 56 12.04 9.45 -19.17
CA PRO A 56 11.67 8.35 -18.27
C PRO A 56 12.45 8.37 -16.94
N VAL A 57 13.75 8.70 -16.97
CA VAL A 57 14.57 8.84 -15.74
C VAL A 57 14.05 9.96 -14.85
N LEU A 58 13.70 11.10 -15.43
CA LEU A 58 13.17 12.24 -14.67
C LEU A 58 11.78 11.91 -14.09
N SER A 59 10.91 11.27 -14.87
CA SER A 59 9.59 10.82 -14.40
C SER A 59 9.73 9.88 -13.20
N ALA A 60 10.59 8.88 -13.31
CA ALA A 60 10.84 7.92 -12.25
C ALA A 60 11.46 8.56 -11.01
N ALA A 61 12.41 9.49 -11.18
CA ALA A 61 13.01 10.24 -10.08
C ALA A 61 12.00 11.15 -9.36
N LEU A 62 11.11 11.83 -10.10
CA LEU A 62 10.03 12.63 -9.53
C LEU A 62 9.05 11.76 -8.73
N SER A 63 8.63 10.62 -9.26
CA SER A 63 7.80 9.67 -8.52
C SER A 63 8.52 9.13 -7.28
N CYS A 64 9.81 8.82 -7.37
CA CYS A 64 10.60 8.36 -6.23
C CYS A 64 10.69 9.43 -5.14
N GLY A 65 10.94 10.69 -5.53
CA GLY A 65 10.97 11.84 -4.62
C GLY A 65 9.62 12.09 -3.95
N LEU A 66 8.51 12.10 -4.73
CA LEU A 66 7.15 12.23 -4.21
C LEU A 66 6.81 11.11 -3.23
N GLY A 67 7.18 9.89 -3.57
CA GLY A 67 7.01 8.72 -2.72
C GLY A 67 7.78 8.87 -1.41
N LEU A 68 9.09 9.07 -1.47
CA LEU A 68 9.96 9.10 -0.29
C LEU A 68 9.62 10.27 0.65
N VAL A 69 9.57 11.50 0.10
CA VAL A 69 9.27 12.70 0.88
C VAL A 69 7.85 12.62 1.43
N GLY A 70 6.89 12.17 0.62
CA GLY A 70 5.52 11.96 1.07
C GLY A 70 5.44 11.00 2.26
N HIS A 71 6.06 9.81 2.18
CA HIS A 71 6.03 8.85 3.29
C HIS A 71 6.64 9.44 4.56
N VAL A 72 7.79 10.12 4.48
CA VAL A 72 8.43 10.76 5.64
C VAL A 72 7.49 11.81 6.27
N LEU A 73 6.88 12.67 5.47
CA LEU A 73 5.95 13.69 5.95
C LEU A 73 4.71 13.07 6.60
N PHE A 74 4.10 12.07 5.97
CA PHE A 74 2.90 11.41 6.48
C PHE A 74 3.18 10.64 7.77
N ILE A 75 4.33 9.95 7.87
CA ILE A 75 4.76 9.27 9.10
C ILE A 75 4.97 10.28 10.24
N GLY A 76 5.66 11.40 9.96
CA GLY A 76 5.87 12.46 10.96
C GLY A 76 4.57 13.13 11.41
N ALA A 77 3.65 13.36 10.48
CA ALA A 77 2.37 14.00 10.75
C ALA A 77 1.32 13.06 11.38
N GLN A 78 1.50 11.73 11.28
CA GLN A 78 0.50 10.74 11.68
C GLN A 78 0.01 10.96 13.12
N ARG A 79 0.92 11.19 14.07
CA ARG A 79 0.56 11.37 15.48
C ARG A 79 -0.18 12.67 15.73
N ALA A 80 0.32 13.77 15.18
CA ALA A 80 -0.32 15.09 15.31
C ALA A 80 -1.74 15.09 14.71
N LEU A 81 -1.93 14.43 13.56
CA LEU A 81 -3.24 14.30 12.94
C LEU A 81 -4.20 13.43 13.76
N ALA A 82 -3.72 12.31 14.30
CA ALA A 82 -4.53 11.43 15.15
C ALA A 82 -5.00 12.13 16.43
N ASP A 83 -4.13 12.93 17.05
CA ASP A 83 -4.45 13.67 18.28
C ASP A 83 -5.39 14.86 18.01
N ARG A 84 -5.23 15.54 16.87
CA ARG A 84 -6.02 16.73 16.52
C ARG A 84 -7.42 16.40 15.98
N PHE A 85 -7.55 15.31 15.23
CA PHE A 85 -8.80 14.92 14.58
C PHE A 85 -9.39 13.69 15.27
N THR A 86 -10.11 13.92 16.35
CA THR A 86 -10.83 12.87 17.08
C THR A 86 -12.32 12.82 16.69
N PRO A 87 -12.97 11.65 16.75
CA PRO A 87 -14.41 11.52 16.45
C PRO A 87 -15.32 12.41 17.32
N GLY A 88 -14.85 12.81 18.50
CA GLY A 88 -15.57 13.67 19.44
C GLY A 88 -15.61 15.16 19.07
N GLY A 89 -14.69 15.64 18.24
CA GLY A 89 -14.58 17.06 17.87
C GLY A 89 -15.44 17.51 16.68
N GLY A 90 -16.23 16.60 16.11
CA GLY A 90 -17.11 16.85 14.95
C GLY A 90 -16.99 15.77 13.88
N ARG A 91 -18.00 14.88 13.81
CA ARG A 91 -17.99 13.69 12.94
C ARG A 91 -17.73 14.01 11.47
N LEU A 92 -18.35 15.06 10.92
CA LEU A 92 -18.16 15.42 9.51
C LEU A 92 -16.71 15.82 9.20
N ARG A 93 -16.11 16.65 10.08
CA ARG A 93 -14.71 17.07 9.93
C ARG A 93 -13.77 15.88 10.01
N PHE A 94 -13.99 14.98 10.96
CA PHE A 94 -13.22 13.76 11.09
C PHE A 94 -13.28 12.93 9.80
N TYR A 95 -14.48 12.61 9.30
CA TYR A 95 -14.61 11.81 8.08
C TYR A 95 -14.00 12.49 6.85
N ALA A 96 -14.23 13.79 6.66
CA ALA A 96 -13.66 14.53 5.53
C ALA A 96 -12.13 14.50 5.54
N VAL A 97 -11.52 14.83 6.69
CA VAL A 97 -10.06 14.83 6.84
C VAL A 97 -9.48 13.43 6.71
N SER A 98 -10.09 12.41 7.33
CA SER A 98 -9.62 11.03 7.21
C SER A 98 -9.67 10.53 5.76
N ARG A 99 -10.73 10.84 5.00
CA ARG A 99 -10.82 10.43 3.60
C ARG A 99 -9.82 11.15 2.71
N LEU A 100 -9.65 12.46 2.91
CA LEU A 100 -8.62 13.22 2.20
C LEU A 100 -7.23 12.68 2.49
N TYR A 101 -6.92 12.44 3.77
CA TYR A 101 -5.67 11.80 4.19
C TYR A 101 -5.45 10.47 3.47
N THR A 102 -6.45 9.58 3.44
CA THR A 102 -6.33 8.28 2.79
C THR A 102 -6.05 8.41 1.30
N VAL A 103 -6.74 9.32 0.59
CA VAL A 103 -6.54 9.51 -0.85
C VAL A 103 -5.15 10.09 -1.14
N CYS A 104 -4.71 11.10 -0.40
CA CYS A 104 -3.38 11.68 -0.56
C CYS A 104 -2.27 10.66 -0.25
N TYR A 105 -2.43 9.90 0.84
CA TYR A 105 -1.47 8.87 1.21
C TYR A 105 -1.43 7.73 0.18
N ALA A 106 -2.58 7.32 -0.36
CA ALA A 106 -2.65 6.32 -1.42
C ALA A 106 -1.89 6.78 -2.69
N PHE A 107 -1.99 8.05 -3.08
CA PHE A 107 -1.20 8.62 -4.18
C PHE A 107 0.31 8.58 -3.90
N VAL A 108 0.72 8.91 -2.67
CA VAL A 108 2.12 8.80 -2.22
C VAL A 108 2.60 7.35 -2.27
N CYS A 109 1.77 6.38 -1.84
CA CYS A 109 2.10 4.96 -1.93
C CYS A 109 2.32 4.51 -3.38
N VAL A 110 1.43 4.88 -4.32
CA VAL A 110 1.62 4.56 -5.75
C VAL A 110 2.98 5.08 -6.23
N ASN A 111 3.32 6.33 -5.91
CA ASN A 111 4.58 6.95 -6.30
C ASN A 111 5.82 6.30 -5.65
N GLY A 112 5.70 5.90 -4.38
CA GLY A 112 6.75 5.17 -3.67
C GLY A 112 7.07 3.81 -4.28
N TRP A 113 6.12 3.20 -5.01
CA TRP A 113 6.37 1.98 -5.77
C TRP A 113 6.75 2.24 -7.22
N ARG A 114 6.08 3.19 -7.89
CA ARG A 114 6.36 3.57 -9.28
C ARG A 114 7.78 4.04 -9.48
N GLY A 115 8.25 4.98 -8.66
CA GLY A 115 9.56 5.59 -8.83
C GLY A 115 10.71 4.57 -8.84
N PRO A 116 10.87 3.76 -7.77
CA PRO A 116 11.89 2.71 -7.73
C PRO A 116 11.73 1.66 -8.83
N TRP A 117 10.49 1.26 -9.14
CA TRP A 117 10.22 0.27 -10.18
C TRP A 117 10.62 0.75 -11.56
N ASP A 118 10.26 1.98 -11.92
CA ASP A 118 10.58 2.57 -13.22
C ASP A 118 12.07 2.88 -13.33
N LEU A 119 12.72 3.32 -12.23
CA LEU A 119 14.18 3.46 -12.20
C LEU A 119 14.83 2.11 -12.53
N LEU A 120 14.55 1.07 -11.72
CA LEU A 120 15.08 -0.27 -11.94
C LEU A 120 14.84 -0.75 -13.37
N THR A 121 13.62 -0.53 -13.89
CA THR A 121 13.24 -0.91 -15.25
C THR A 121 14.14 -0.23 -16.28
N VAL A 122 14.33 1.09 -16.19
CA VAL A 122 15.18 1.87 -17.10
C VAL A 122 16.65 1.43 -17.04
N GLN A 123 17.17 1.10 -15.86
CA GLN A 123 18.57 0.67 -15.70
C GLN A 123 18.81 -0.80 -16.09
N THR A 124 17.78 -1.66 -15.98
CA THR A 124 17.90 -3.13 -16.13
C THR A 124 17.51 -3.62 -17.53
N GLN A 125 17.08 -2.73 -18.43
CA GLN A 125 16.14 -2.95 -19.54
C GLN A 125 16.29 -4.15 -20.49
N ARG A 126 17.31 -5.04 -20.46
CA ARG A 126 17.44 -6.16 -21.41
C ARG A 126 18.12 -7.44 -20.91
N ASP A 127 18.40 -7.59 -19.62
CA ASP A 127 19.14 -8.76 -19.14
C ASP A 127 18.41 -9.49 -17.99
N ALA A 128 18.08 -10.76 -18.23
CA ALA A 128 17.47 -11.63 -17.22
C ALA A 128 18.41 -11.81 -16.01
N GLY A 129 19.73 -11.77 -16.22
CA GLY A 129 20.72 -11.83 -15.15
C GLY A 129 20.58 -10.65 -14.19
N SER A 130 20.49 -9.44 -14.72
CA SER A 130 20.32 -8.22 -13.94
C SER A 130 19.02 -8.23 -13.11
N LEU A 131 17.90 -8.74 -13.66
CA LEU A 131 16.64 -8.93 -12.91
C LEU A 131 16.80 -9.94 -11.76
N MET A 132 17.47 -11.06 -12.01
CA MET A 132 17.75 -12.07 -10.97
C MET A 132 18.62 -11.51 -9.86
N VAL A 133 19.65 -10.73 -10.20
CA VAL A 133 20.54 -10.08 -9.21
C VAL A 133 19.77 -9.07 -8.36
N THR A 134 19.00 -8.17 -8.96
CA THR A 134 18.20 -7.20 -8.20
C THR A 134 17.19 -7.87 -7.28
N SER A 135 16.57 -8.97 -7.75
CA SER A 135 15.62 -9.75 -6.96
C SER A 135 16.32 -10.49 -5.81
N ALA A 136 17.50 -11.07 -6.06
CA ALA A 136 18.29 -11.75 -5.03
C ALA A 136 18.77 -10.77 -3.96
N VAL A 137 19.24 -9.57 -4.35
CA VAL A 137 19.63 -8.51 -3.41
C VAL A 137 18.43 -8.08 -2.57
N GLY A 138 17.26 -7.87 -3.19
CA GLY A 138 16.02 -7.56 -2.48
C GLY A 138 15.62 -8.66 -1.50
N LEU A 139 15.73 -9.93 -1.90
CA LEU A 139 15.44 -11.08 -1.05
C LEU A 139 16.38 -11.15 0.15
N VAL A 140 17.70 -10.99 -0.07
CA VAL A 140 18.70 -10.98 0.99
C VAL A 140 18.44 -9.83 1.97
N ALA A 141 18.11 -8.63 1.48
CA ALA A 141 17.76 -7.51 2.33
C ALA A 141 16.51 -7.82 3.18
N LEU A 142 15.46 -8.40 2.59
CA LEU A 142 14.26 -8.81 3.32
C LEU A 142 14.55 -9.88 4.38
N VAL A 143 15.43 -10.85 4.10
CA VAL A 143 15.86 -11.85 5.06
C VAL A 143 16.65 -11.22 6.20
N ALA A 144 17.61 -10.34 5.88
CA ALA A 144 18.42 -9.63 6.87
C ALA A 144 17.55 -8.77 7.81
N MET A 145 16.53 -8.11 7.27
CA MET A 145 15.56 -7.32 8.03
C MET A 145 14.49 -8.17 8.74
N ARG A 146 14.50 -9.51 8.58
CA ARG A 146 13.45 -10.42 9.08
C ARG A 146 12.04 -10.06 8.57
N ALA A 147 11.96 -9.43 7.40
CA ALA A 147 10.76 -8.89 6.78
C ALA A 147 10.20 -9.78 5.66
N LEU A 148 10.74 -10.99 5.46
CA LEU A 148 10.33 -11.89 4.37
C LEU A 148 8.83 -12.22 4.39
N ARG A 149 8.22 -12.26 5.59
CA ARG A 149 6.76 -12.49 5.75
C ARG A 149 5.90 -11.38 5.14
N ASN A 150 6.44 -10.18 4.93
CA ASN A 150 5.71 -9.06 4.34
C ASN A 150 5.44 -9.24 2.84
N VAL A 151 6.12 -10.19 2.19
CA VAL A 151 5.87 -10.53 0.77
C VAL A 151 4.50 -11.20 0.61
N ALA A 152 4.07 -11.95 1.63
CA ALA A 152 2.77 -12.59 1.63
C ALA A 152 1.71 -11.59 2.13
N SER A 153 1.19 -10.79 1.20
CA SER A 153 0.10 -9.83 1.49
C SER A 153 -1.25 -10.56 1.67
N PRO A 154 -2.21 -9.94 2.38
CA PRO A 154 -3.61 -10.39 2.36
C PRO A 154 -4.12 -10.50 0.91
N PRO A 155 -4.92 -11.51 0.55
CA PRO A 155 -5.68 -12.42 1.43
C PRO A 155 -4.95 -13.72 1.82
N CYS A 156 -3.70 -13.91 1.39
CA CYS A 156 -3.02 -15.22 1.49
C CYS A 156 -2.46 -15.52 2.89
N VAL A 157 -2.42 -14.54 3.80
CA VAL A 157 -1.99 -14.71 5.19
C VAL A 157 -3.11 -14.27 6.12
N ILE A 158 -3.83 -15.25 6.65
CA ILE A 158 -4.73 -15.07 7.79
C ILE A 158 -3.89 -15.42 9.03
N VAL A 159 -3.55 -14.43 9.85
CA VAL A 159 -2.91 -14.62 11.18
C VAL A 159 -3.95 -14.45 12.26
#